data_AF-A0A3M1L8R0-F1
#
_entry.id   AF-A0A3M1L8R0-F1
#
_cell.length_a   1.000
_cell.length_b   1.000
_cell.length_c   1.000
_cell.angle_alpha   90.00
_cell.angle_beta   90.00
_cell.angle_gamma   90.00
#
_symmetry.space_group_name_H-M   'P 1'
#
loop_
_entity.id
_entity.type
_entity.pdbx_description
1 polymer ?
#
loop_
_entity_poly.entity_id
_entity_poly.type
_entity_poly.pdbx_seq_one_letter_code
_entity_poly.pdbx_strand_id
1 'polypeptide(L)'
;MKNLLFAIVLLGSGLWLGGCSPGRFVAKELRRSEVLQKHFVGFALYDLEKKRWLQTHNADHYFTPASNTKLFTFYTALHLLPDSAPALRYAALGDTLLFWGTGNPALLNPELPPDTAVLRFLRNAPQQLFFCPHNFQDERFGPGWAWDDYPYYYQPEKAPLPLYGNVVHVSYDSVRQVFTVVPEAFSPFFRVVDDSLSRKG
;
A
#
# COMPACT_ATOMS: atom_id res chain seq x y z
N MET A 1 -1.18 -44.61 58.58
CA MET A 1 -1.28 -44.75 57.11
C MET A 1 -2.29 -43.80 56.46
N LYS A 2 -3.44 -43.49 57.08
CA LYS A 2 -4.44 -42.54 56.52
C LYS A 2 -3.95 -41.09 56.40
N ASN A 3 -3.08 -40.63 57.29
CA ASN A 3 -2.57 -39.25 57.29
C ASN A 3 -1.45 -39.00 56.25
N LEU A 4 -0.81 -40.06 55.73
CA LEU A 4 0.25 -39.94 54.72
C LEU A 4 -0.34 -39.84 53.31
N LEU A 5 -1.47 -40.50 53.04
CA LEU A 5 -2.20 -40.34 51.77
C LEU A 5 -2.83 -38.95 51.63
N PHE A 6 -3.27 -38.32 52.72
CA PHE A 6 -3.87 -36.98 52.68
C PHE A 6 -2.83 -35.89 52.33
N ALA A 7 -1.58 -36.05 52.77
CA ALA A 7 -0.50 -35.13 52.46
C ALA A 7 -0.06 -35.21 50.98
N ILE A 8 -0.09 -36.40 50.37
CA ILE A 8 0.28 -36.60 48.96
C ILE A 8 -0.79 -36.04 48.02
N VAL A 9 -2.08 -36.09 48.39
CA VAL A 9 -3.17 -35.49 47.61
C VAL A 9 -3.09 -33.95 47.62
N LEU A 10 -2.67 -33.34 48.73
CA LEU A 10 -2.47 -31.88 48.84
C LEU A 10 -1.19 -31.37 48.14
N LEU A 11 -0.14 -32.20 48.08
CA LEU A 11 1.10 -31.89 47.35
C LEU A 11 0.99 -32.15 45.84
N GLY A 12 0.11 -33.06 45.41
CA GLY A 12 -0.13 -33.37 43.99
C GLY A 12 -0.99 -32.34 43.24
N SER A 13 -1.78 -31.53 43.96
CA SER A 13 -2.65 -30.51 43.36
C SER A 13 -1.96 -29.15 43.11
N GLY A 14 -0.73 -28.95 43.58
CA GLY A 14 -0.04 -27.65 43.53
C GLY A 14 0.71 -27.32 42.23
N LEU A 15 0.83 -28.26 41.28
CA LEU A 15 1.70 -28.13 40.10
C LEU A 15 0.97 -28.01 38.75
N TRP A 16 -0.21 -27.38 38.71
CA TRP A 16 -0.96 -27.14 37.46
C TRP A 16 -1.27 -25.66 37.18
N LEU A 17 -0.40 -24.72 37.58
CA LEU A 17 -0.62 -23.27 37.35
C LEU A 17 0.48 -22.59 36.52
N GLY A 18 1.11 -23.34 35.61
CA GLY A 18 2.16 -22.86 34.71
C GLY A 18 1.73 -22.72 33.25
N GLY A 19 0.46 -22.44 32.94
CA GLY A 19 0.05 -22.17 31.57
C GLY A 19 0.58 -20.81 31.10
N CYS A 20 1.52 -20.79 30.15
CA CYS A 20 1.92 -19.56 29.47
C CYS A 20 0.76 -19.09 28.57
N SER A 21 -0.07 -18.18 29.07
CA SER A 21 -1.12 -17.60 28.24
C SER A 21 -0.49 -16.59 27.26
N PRO A 22 -0.91 -16.56 25.99
CA PRO A 22 -0.40 -15.59 25.02
C PRO A 22 -0.48 -14.14 25.53
N GLY A 23 -1.56 -13.80 26.26
CA GLY A 23 -1.69 -12.47 26.88
C GLY A 23 -0.62 -12.17 27.92
N ARG A 24 -0.25 -13.12 28.79
CA ARG A 24 0.82 -12.93 29.79
C ARG A 24 2.19 -12.81 29.13
N PHE A 25 2.44 -13.60 28.08
CA PHE A 25 3.68 -13.50 27.30
C PHE A 25 3.81 -12.11 26.67
N VAL A 26 2.78 -11.66 25.94
CA VAL A 26 2.81 -10.35 25.28
C VAL A 26 2.90 -9.21 26.29
N ALA A 27 2.15 -9.25 27.40
CA ALA A 27 2.25 -8.23 28.44
C ALA A 27 3.68 -8.11 29.01
N LYS A 28 4.39 -9.23 29.13
CA LYS A 28 5.78 -9.26 29.57
C LYS A 28 6.72 -8.64 28.53
N GLU A 29 6.54 -8.96 27.25
CA GLU A 29 7.36 -8.39 26.16
C GLU A 29 7.15 -6.88 26.01
N LEU A 30 5.90 -6.41 26.08
CA LEU A 30 5.60 -4.98 26.07
C LEU A 30 6.31 -4.24 27.21
N ARG A 31 6.36 -4.83 28.42
CA ARG A 31 7.02 -4.24 29.60
C ARG A 31 8.55 -4.30 29.55
N ARG A 32 9.12 -5.37 29.00
CA ARG A 32 10.57 -5.60 29.02
C ARG A 32 11.31 -4.99 27.83
N SER A 33 10.60 -4.71 26.74
CA SER A 33 11.22 -4.10 25.57
C SER A 33 11.66 -2.68 25.86
N GLU A 34 12.99 -2.47 25.88
CA GLU A 34 13.58 -1.15 26.06
C GLU A 34 13.09 -0.15 25.00
N VAL A 35 12.87 -0.60 23.77
CA VAL A 35 12.39 0.25 22.67
C VAL A 35 10.94 0.65 22.93
N LEU A 36 10.06 -0.29 23.27
CA LEU A 36 8.63 0.02 23.46
C LEU A 36 8.39 0.90 24.69
N GLN A 37 9.21 0.77 25.74
CA GLN A 37 9.11 1.62 26.92
C GLN A 37 9.51 3.08 26.68
N LYS A 38 10.23 3.38 25.58
CA LYS A 38 10.63 4.75 25.21
C LYS A 38 9.64 5.45 24.26
N HIS A 39 8.60 4.78 23.79
CA HIS A 39 7.67 5.29 22.79
C HIS A 39 6.21 5.21 23.25
N PHE A 40 5.35 6.02 22.65
CA PHE A 40 3.90 5.86 22.82
C PHE A 40 3.42 4.71 21.94
N VAL A 41 3.11 3.57 22.58
CA VAL A 41 2.77 2.31 21.90
C VAL A 41 1.31 1.95 22.11
N GLY A 42 0.63 1.57 21.04
CA GLY A 42 -0.68 0.92 21.07
C GLY A 42 -0.54 -0.56 20.71
N PHE A 43 -1.18 -1.44 21.46
CA PHE A 43 -1.22 -2.88 21.16
C PHE A 43 -2.59 -3.46 21.51
N ALA A 44 -3.12 -4.30 20.64
CA ALA A 44 -4.34 -5.04 20.89
C ALA A 44 -4.26 -6.45 20.27
N LEU A 45 -4.58 -7.47 21.06
CA LEU A 45 -4.67 -8.86 20.64
C LEU A 45 -6.05 -9.41 20.98
N TYR A 46 -6.77 -9.84 19.94
CA TYR A 46 -8.12 -10.37 20.04
C TYR A 46 -8.15 -11.84 19.63
N ASP A 47 -8.87 -12.65 20.41
CA ASP A 47 -9.16 -14.05 20.07
C ASP A 47 -10.48 -14.12 19.31
N LEU A 48 -10.44 -14.48 18.03
CA LEU A 48 -11.61 -14.55 17.17
C LEU A 48 -12.55 -15.70 17.55
N GLU A 49 -12.02 -16.83 18.03
CA GLU A 49 -12.84 -17.99 18.43
C GLU A 49 -13.54 -17.72 19.77
N LYS A 50 -12.78 -17.23 20.75
CA LYS A 50 -13.31 -16.92 22.10
C LYS A 50 -14.00 -15.57 22.18
N LYS A 51 -13.96 -14.78 21.09
CA LYS A 51 -14.55 -13.44 20.97
C LYS A 51 -14.20 -12.52 22.13
N ARG A 52 -12.92 -12.49 22.53
CA ARG A 52 -12.46 -11.67 23.66
C ARG A 52 -11.05 -11.12 23.43
N TRP A 53 -10.78 -9.97 24.03
CA TRP A 53 -9.42 -9.43 24.13
C TRP A 53 -8.55 -10.33 25.01
N LEU A 54 -7.37 -10.71 24.51
CA LEU A 54 -6.37 -11.45 25.27
C LEU A 54 -5.33 -10.54 25.92
N GLN A 55 -5.03 -9.41 25.26
CA GLN A 55 -4.12 -8.39 25.76
C GLN A 55 -4.39 -7.06 25.06
N THR A 56 -4.40 -5.97 25.82
CA THR A 56 -4.46 -4.61 25.29
C THR A 56 -3.45 -3.72 26.00
N HIS A 57 -3.01 -2.66 25.32
CA HIS A 57 -2.17 -1.59 25.85
C HIS A 57 -2.47 -0.33 25.03
N ASN A 58 -3.02 0.70 25.65
CA ASN A 58 -3.47 1.94 25.00
C ASN A 58 -4.35 1.72 23.75
N ALA A 59 -5.13 0.64 23.71
CA ALA A 59 -5.90 0.23 22.53
C ALA A 59 -7.06 1.19 22.19
N ASP A 60 -7.43 2.05 23.13
CA ASP A 60 -8.47 3.08 23.06
C ASP A 60 -7.94 4.46 22.69
N HIS A 61 -6.63 4.60 22.43
CA HIS A 61 -6.00 5.86 22.05
C HIS A 61 -5.86 5.99 20.52
N TYR A 62 -5.83 7.22 20.02
CA TYR A 62 -5.59 7.49 18.60
C TYR A 62 -4.10 7.40 18.26
N PHE A 63 -3.80 6.84 17.08
CA PHE A 63 -2.46 6.72 16.51
C PHE A 63 -2.49 7.09 15.03
N THR A 64 -1.33 7.46 14.47
CA THR A 64 -1.15 7.56 13.03
C THR A 64 -1.06 6.15 12.44
N PRO A 65 -2.05 5.70 11.65
CA PRO A 65 -2.09 4.31 11.17
C PRO A 65 -1.08 4.02 10.05
N ALA A 66 -0.47 5.05 9.46
CA ALA A 66 0.33 4.93 8.25
C ALA A 66 -0.41 4.09 7.18
N SER A 67 0.26 3.13 6.54
CA SER A 67 -0.37 2.27 5.53
C SER A 67 -1.46 1.34 6.08
N ASN A 68 -1.67 1.20 7.39
CA ASN A 68 -2.79 0.43 7.93
C ASN A 68 -4.15 1.05 7.57
N THR A 69 -4.21 2.35 7.23
CA THR A 69 -5.43 2.97 6.65
C THR A 69 -5.95 2.21 5.44
N LYS A 70 -5.08 1.54 4.67
CA LYS A 70 -5.45 0.75 3.49
C LYS A 70 -6.43 -0.37 3.83
N LEU A 71 -6.44 -0.89 5.06
CA LEU A 71 -7.43 -1.89 5.49
C LEU A 71 -8.87 -1.32 5.46
N PHE A 72 -9.06 -0.07 5.88
CA PHE A 72 -10.37 0.59 5.83
C PHE A 72 -10.79 0.91 4.39
N THR A 73 -9.86 1.41 3.57
CA THR A 73 -10.10 1.66 2.15
C THR A 73 -10.47 0.37 1.42
N PHE A 74 -9.74 -0.71 1.67
CA PHE A 74 -10.00 -2.03 1.08
C PHE A 74 -11.37 -2.58 1.49
N TYR A 75 -11.70 -2.56 2.79
CA TYR A 75 -13.00 -2.99 3.29
C TYR A 75 -14.15 -2.18 2.65
N THR A 76 -13.99 -0.86 2.57
CA THR A 76 -14.97 0.02 1.91
C THR A 76 -15.13 -0.32 0.42
N ALA A 77 -14.01 -0.56 -0.27
CA ALA A 77 -14.01 -0.94 -1.68
C ALA A 77 -14.76 -2.26 -1.92
N LEU A 78 -14.56 -3.28 -1.06
CA LEU A 78 -15.29 -4.55 -1.15
C LEU A 78 -16.81 -4.41 -1.03
N HIS A 79 -17.28 -3.38 -0.32
CA HIS A 79 -18.71 -3.15 -0.12
C HIS A 79 -19.35 -2.22 -1.14
N LEU A 80 -18.59 -1.30 -1.72
CA LEU A 80 -19.12 -0.26 -2.62
C LEU A 80 -18.82 -0.51 -4.10
N LEU A 81 -17.68 -1.14 -4.41
CA LEU A 81 -17.27 -1.36 -5.79
C LEU A 81 -17.76 -2.71 -6.30
N PRO A 82 -18.16 -2.81 -7.58
CA PRO A 82 -18.40 -4.08 -8.23
C PRO A 82 -17.07 -4.81 -8.48
N ASP A 83 -17.16 -6.08 -8.91
CA ASP A 83 -16.00 -6.96 -9.15
C ASP A 83 -15.00 -6.44 -10.22
N SER A 84 -15.35 -5.38 -10.95
CA SER A 84 -14.47 -4.77 -11.94
C SER A 84 -14.60 -3.24 -11.97
N ALA A 85 -13.46 -2.55 -12.13
CA ALA A 85 -13.43 -1.11 -12.33
C ALA A 85 -13.50 -0.78 -13.83
N PRO A 86 -14.30 0.23 -14.26
CA PRO A 86 -14.30 0.66 -15.64
C PRO A 86 -12.92 1.20 -16.03
N ALA A 87 -12.37 0.77 -17.17
CA ALA A 87 -11.03 1.18 -17.60
C ALA A 87 -11.03 2.54 -18.34
N LEU A 88 -12.11 2.86 -19.04
CA LEU A 88 -12.27 4.09 -19.82
C LEU A 88 -13.75 4.41 -20.01
N ARG A 89 -14.10 5.70 -20.08
CA ARG A 89 -15.41 6.17 -20.61
C ARG A 89 -15.19 6.80 -21.98
N TYR A 90 -16.10 6.60 -22.91
CA TYR A 90 -15.96 7.17 -24.26
C TYR A 90 -17.31 7.45 -24.92
N ALA A 91 -17.29 8.31 -25.95
CA ALA A 91 -18.42 8.61 -26.82
C ALA A 91 -17.93 8.80 -28.26
N ALA A 92 -18.52 8.07 -29.20
CA ALA A 92 -18.24 8.22 -30.62
C ALA A 92 -19.25 9.19 -31.25
N LEU A 93 -18.73 10.22 -31.93
CA LEU A 93 -19.48 11.30 -32.56
C LEU A 93 -18.95 11.49 -33.98
N GLY A 94 -19.55 10.80 -34.95
CA GLY A 94 -19.07 10.83 -36.33
C GLY A 94 -17.63 10.31 -36.45
N ASP A 95 -16.73 11.19 -36.89
CA ASP A 95 -15.29 10.92 -37.06
C ASP A 95 -14.48 11.13 -35.77
N THR A 96 -15.14 11.40 -34.65
CA THR A 96 -14.51 11.76 -33.38
C THR A 96 -14.80 10.72 -32.29
N LEU A 97 -13.78 10.33 -31.53
CA LEU A 97 -13.90 9.55 -30.30
C LEU A 97 -13.43 10.39 -29.13
N LEU A 98 -14.39 10.89 -28.35
CA LEU A 98 -14.13 11.53 -27.07
C LEU A 98 -13.92 10.45 -26.01
N PHE A 99 -12.90 10.60 -25.16
CA PHE A 99 -12.68 9.66 -24.06
C PHE A 99 -12.20 10.34 -22.78
N TRP A 100 -12.55 9.73 -21.66
CA TRP A 100 -12.26 10.17 -20.31
C TRP A 100 -11.66 9.01 -19.52
N GLY A 101 -10.64 9.31 -18.71
CA GLY A 101 -10.10 8.33 -17.78
C GLY A 101 -11.02 8.16 -16.56
N THR A 102 -10.91 7.03 -15.89
CA THR A 102 -11.76 6.66 -14.74
C THR A 102 -11.00 6.63 -13.41
N GLY A 103 -9.72 7.00 -13.41
CA GLY A 103 -8.79 6.79 -12.30
C GLY A 103 -8.25 5.37 -12.20
N ASN A 104 -8.57 4.48 -13.16
CA ASN A 104 -8.07 3.11 -13.17
C ASN A 104 -6.54 3.09 -13.34
N PRO A 105 -5.78 2.54 -12.38
CA PRO A 105 -4.31 2.59 -12.38
C PRO A 105 -3.64 1.52 -13.27
N ALA A 106 -4.40 0.65 -13.95
CA ALA A 106 -3.86 -0.52 -14.65
C ALA A 106 -3.18 -0.20 -15.99
N LEU A 107 -3.56 0.91 -16.64
CA LEU A 107 -3.12 1.18 -18.01
C LEU A 107 -1.61 1.37 -18.10
N LEU A 108 -0.94 0.38 -18.72
CA LEU A 108 0.51 0.33 -18.91
C LEU A 108 1.32 0.34 -17.60
N ASN A 109 0.70 -0.02 -16.47
CA ASN A 109 1.38 -0.03 -15.18
C ASN A 109 2.23 -1.30 -15.01
N PRO A 110 3.57 -1.19 -14.83
CA PRO A 110 4.46 -2.34 -14.73
C PRO A 110 4.30 -3.13 -13.42
N GLU A 111 3.71 -2.52 -12.38
CA GLU A 111 3.47 -3.16 -11.08
C GLU A 111 2.17 -3.97 -11.03
N LEU A 112 1.35 -3.90 -12.09
CA LEU A 112 0.07 -4.58 -12.20
C LEU A 112 0.08 -5.63 -13.33
N PRO A 113 -0.83 -6.62 -13.28
CA PRO A 113 -0.98 -7.56 -14.38
C PRO A 113 -1.16 -6.81 -15.71
N PRO A 114 -0.43 -7.20 -16.77
CA PRO A 114 -0.48 -6.48 -18.03
C PRO A 114 -1.90 -6.39 -18.60
N ASP A 115 -2.41 -5.16 -18.72
CA ASP A 115 -3.66 -4.86 -19.41
C ASP A 115 -3.41 -3.92 -20.59
N THR A 116 -3.72 -4.40 -21.80
CA THR A 116 -3.59 -3.66 -23.06
C THR A 116 -4.94 -3.44 -23.74
N ALA A 117 -6.06 -3.74 -23.08
CA ALA A 117 -7.40 -3.62 -23.66
C ALA A 117 -7.71 -2.19 -24.12
N VAL A 118 -7.47 -1.19 -23.26
CA VAL A 118 -7.66 0.22 -23.59
C VAL A 118 -6.73 0.65 -24.73
N LEU A 119 -5.46 0.24 -24.69
CA LEU A 119 -4.51 0.60 -25.76
C LEU A 119 -4.94 0.02 -27.12
N ARG A 120 -5.38 -1.24 -27.16
CA ARG A 120 -5.89 -1.85 -28.40
C ARG A 120 -7.17 -1.16 -28.88
N PHE A 121 -8.10 -0.85 -27.96
CA PHE A 121 -9.33 -0.14 -28.29
C PHE A 121 -9.04 1.21 -28.94
N LEU A 122 -8.18 2.03 -28.32
CA LEU A 122 -7.81 3.35 -28.84
C LEU A 122 -7.03 3.26 -30.15
N ARG A 123 -6.08 2.31 -30.27
CA ARG A 123 -5.28 2.11 -31.50
C ARG A 123 -6.13 1.69 -32.70
N ASN A 124 -7.18 0.90 -32.47
CA ASN A 124 -8.04 0.38 -33.52
C ASN A 124 -9.24 1.29 -33.83
N ALA A 125 -9.39 2.42 -33.11
CA ALA A 125 -10.47 3.36 -33.38
C ALA A 125 -10.22 4.07 -34.73
N PRO A 126 -11.16 4.01 -35.69
CA PRO A 126 -11.05 4.74 -36.94
C PRO A 126 -11.22 6.26 -36.78
N GLN A 127 -11.77 6.70 -35.65
CA GLN A 127 -12.00 8.10 -35.33
C GLN A 127 -10.74 8.82 -34.85
N GLN A 128 -10.75 10.15 -34.97
CA GLN A 128 -9.82 11.02 -34.27
C GLN A 128 -10.04 10.95 -32.76
N LEU A 129 -8.95 10.76 -32.01
CA LEU A 129 -8.98 10.55 -30.56
C LEU A 129 -8.86 11.89 -29.82
N PHE A 130 -9.78 12.18 -28.89
CA PHE A 130 -9.72 13.36 -28.03
C PHE A 130 -9.88 12.97 -26.56
N PHE A 131 -8.84 13.26 -25.77
CA PHE A 131 -8.87 13.06 -24.32
C PHE A 131 -9.52 14.26 -23.62
N CYS A 132 -10.44 13.98 -22.71
CA CYS A 132 -11.14 14.99 -21.92
C CYS A 132 -10.86 14.77 -20.41
N PRO A 133 -10.05 15.60 -19.76
CA PRO A 133 -9.69 15.41 -18.34
C PRO A 133 -10.73 15.94 -17.34
N HIS A 134 -11.77 16.64 -17.81
CA HIS A 134 -12.68 17.42 -16.97
C HIS A 134 -13.59 16.61 -16.03
N ASN A 135 -13.61 15.28 -16.17
CA ASN A 135 -14.42 14.41 -15.32
C ASN A 135 -13.75 14.06 -13.98
N PHE A 136 -12.49 14.44 -13.77
CA PHE A 136 -11.79 14.23 -12.51
C PHE A 136 -12.11 15.36 -11.54
N GLN A 137 -12.75 15.02 -10.42
CA GLN A 137 -13.22 15.97 -9.40
C GLN A 137 -12.47 15.72 -8.09
N ASP A 138 -11.14 15.68 -8.16
CA ASP A 138 -10.24 15.52 -7.01
C ASP A 138 -8.97 16.36 -7.24
N GLU A 139 -8.29 16.69 -6.16
CA GLU A 139 -7.02 17.43 -6.19
C GLU A 139 -5.87 16.54 -6.65
N ARG A 140 -4.75 17.15 -7.06
CA ARG A 140 -3.54 16.42 -7.48
C ARG A 140 -2.93 15.60 -6.36
N PHE A 141 -3.02 16.06 -5.11
CA PHE A 141 -2.45 15.41 -3.94
C PHE A 141 -3.52 15.17 -2.86
N GLY A 142 -3.23 14.25 -1.93
CA GLY A 142 -4.08 14.00 -0.78
C GLY A 142 -3.84 15.00 0.36
N PRO A 143 -4.82 15.29 1.21
CA PRO A 143 -4.60 16.08 2.41
C PRO A 143 -3.49 15.48 3.29
N GLY A 144 -2.54 16.31 3.71
CA GLY A 144 -1.42 15.90 4.58
C GLY A 144 -0.25 15.19 3.87
N TRP A 145 -0.28 15.09 2.54
CA TRP A 145 0.87 14.63 1.76
C TRP A 145 2.03 15.61 1.86
N ALA A 146 3.25 15.08 2.03
CA ALA A 146 4.43 15.88 2.25
C ALA A 146 4.94 16.44 0.91
N TRP A 147 5.36 17.70 0.90
CA TRP A 147 5.79 18.37 -0.33
C TRP A 147 7.13 17.83 -0.85
N ASP A 148 8.01 17.42 0.07
CA ASP A 148 9.31 16.81 -0.18
C ASP A 148 9.21 15.37 -0.68
N ASP A 149 8.02 14.76 -0.61
CA ASP A 149 7.76 13.44 -1.16
C ASP A 149 7.43 13.45 -2.67
N TYR A 150 7.29 14.64 -3.28
CA TYR A 150 7.01 14.82 -4.71
C TYR A 150 7.89 13.98 -5.68
N PRO A 151 9.23 13.85 -5.49
CA PRO A 151 10.04 13.09 -6.43
C PRO A 151 9.91 11.57 -6.29
N TYR A 152 9.19 11.05 -5.29
CA TYR A 152 9.14 9.62 -5.00
C TYR A 152 7.90 8.91 -5.55
N TYR A 153 8.12 7.66 -5.99
CA TYR A 153 7.10 6.84 -6.64
C TYR A 153 5.89 6.47 -5.77
N TYR A 154 6.00 6.60 -4.45
CA TYR A 154 4.91 6.25 -3.52
C TYR A 154 3.92 7.41 -3.31
N GLN A 155 4.18 8.58 -3.92
CA GLN A 155 3.31 9.76 -3.88
C GLN A 155 3.14 10.40 -5.29
N PRO A 156 2.72 9.65 -6.33
CA PRO A 156 2.49 10.24 -7.63
C PRO A 156 1.26 11.17 -7.61
N GLU A 157 1.22 12.16 -8.49
CA GLU A 157 0.02 12.98 -8.68
C GLU A 157 -1.19 12.09 -9.03
N LYS A 158 -2.35 12.41 -8.47
CA LYS A 158 -3.62 11.81 -8.87
C LYS A 158 -4.05 12.36 -10.22
N ALA A 159 -4.49 11.49 -11.12
CA ALA A 159 -4.91 11.87 -12.47
C ALA A 159 -6.13 11.05 -12.95
N PRO A 160 -6.98 11.60 -13.85
CA PRO A 160 -8.10 10.86 -14.44
C PRO A 160 -7.64 9.63 -15.24
N LEU A 161 -6.51 9.73 -15.93
CA LEU A 161 -5.96 8.68 -16.78
C LEU A 161 -4.50 8.45 -16.42
N PRO A 162 -4.21 7.75 -15.30
CA PRO A 162 -2.84 7.43 -14.92
C PRO A 162 -2.26 6.43 -15.92
N LEU A 163 -1.15 6.79 -16.54
CA LEU A 163 -0.38 5.91 -17.44
C LEU A 163 0.92 5.53 -16.73
N TYR A 164 1.31 4.25 -16.79
CA TYR A 164 2.54 3.77 -16.15
C TYR A 164 2.62 4.12 -14.65
N GLY A 165 1.50 4.00 -13.93
CA GLY A 165 1.42 4.38 -12.51
C GLY A 165 1.61 5.89 -12.25
N ASN A 166 1.59 6.71 -13.30
CA ASN A 166 1.89 8.15 -13.28
C ASN A 166 3.31 8.47 -12.79
N VAL A 167 4.27 7.60 -13.12
CA VAL A 167 5.69 7.75 -12.80
C VAL A 167 6.56 7.47 -14.03
N VAL A 168 7.79 8.00 -14.02
CA VAL A 168 8.82 7.63 -14.99
C VAL A 168 9.81 6.71 -14.31
N HIS A 169 9.92 5.48 -14.79
CA HIS A 169 10.89 4.51 -14.32
C HIS A 169 12.21 4.69 -15.07
N VAL A 170 13.28 4.88 -14.31
CA VAL A 170 14.64 4.94 -14.83
C VAL A 170 15.43 3.81 -14.18
N SER A 171 16.02 2.95 -14.99
CA SER A 171 16.88 1.86 -14.53
C SER A 171 18.23 1.91 -15.25
N TYR A 172 19.26 1.39 -14.58
CA TYR A 172 20.61 1.31 -15.11
C TYR A 172 21.11 -0.12 -15.04
N ASP A 173 21.46 -0.67 -16.19
CA ASP A 173 22.20 -1.93 -16.28
C ASP A 173 23.69 -1.62 -16.22
N SER A 174 24.31 -1.89 -15.07
CA SER A 174 25.73 -1.67 -14.84
C SER A 174 26.65 -2.63 -15.61
N VAL A 175 26.14 -3.76 -16.09
CA VAL A 175 26.92 -4.71 -16.89
C VAL A 175 26.98 -4.23 -18.34
N ARG A 176 25.83 -3.86 -18.88
CA ARG A 176 25.71 -3.36 -20.27
C ARG A 176 26.05 -1.88 -20.40
N GLN A 177 26.13 -1.16 -19.28
CA GLN A 177 26.32 0.28 -19.25
C GLN A 177 25.20 1.03 -19.99
N VAL A 178 23.96 0.54 -19.86
CA VAL A 178 22.77 1.07 -20.56
C VAL A 178 21.73 1.53 -19.54
N PHE A 179 21.18 2.73 -19.75
CA PHE A 179 19.99 3.18 -19.02
C PHE A 179 18.72 2.87 -19.81
N THR A 180 17.65 2.50 -19.11
CA THR A 180 16.32 2.32 -19.68
C THR A 180 15.37 3.33 -19.03
N VAL A 181 14.59 4.02 -19.85
CA VAL A 181 13.57 4.98 -19.41
C VAL A 181 12.21 4.51 -19.89
N VAL A 182 11.26 4.35 -18.97
CA VAL A 182 9.87 3.97 -19.25
C VAL A 182 8.95 5.00 -18.61
N PRO A 183 8.10 5.72 -19.37
CA PRO A 183 7.85 5.58 -20.82
C PRO A 183 9.00 6.07 -21.72
N GLU A 184 9.18 5.42 -22.88
CA GLU A 184 10.26 5.76 -23.84
C GLU A 184 10.21 7.21 -24.31
N ALA A 185 9.02 7.82 -24.36
CA ALA A 185 8.84 9.22 -24.70
C ALA A 185 9.65 10.17 -23.80
N PHE A 186 10.03 9.74 -22.59
CA PHE A 186 10.85 10.54 -21.68
C PHE A 186 12.36 10.36 -21.88
N SER A 187 12.81 9.38 -22.66
CA SER A 187 14.24 9.09 -22.86
C SER A 187 15.07 10.31 -23.28
N PRO A 188 14.60 11.22 -24.15
CA PRO A 188 15.37 12.42 -24.54
C PRO A 188 15.69 13.39 -23.39
N PHE A 189 14.96 13.30 -22.26
CA PHE A 189 15.16 14.15 -21.08
C PHE A 189 16.20 13.59 -20.10
N PHE A 190 16.67 12.35 -20.30
CA PHE A 190 17.69 11.73 -19.48
C PHE A 190 19.00 11.64 -20.26
N ARG A 191 20.11 11.97 -19.59
CA ARG A 191 21.45 11.84 -20.15
C ARG A 191 22.38 11.31 -19.09
N VAL A 192 23.28 10.41 -19.50
CA VAL A 192 24.38 9.98 -18.64
C VAL A 192 25.39 11.12 -18.60
N VAL A 193 25.65 11.63 -17.39
CA VAL A 193 26.73 12.58 -17.16
C VAL A 193 27.88 11.80 -16.54
N ASP A 194 29.02 11.76 -17.22
CA ASP A 194 30.25 11.20 -16.66
C ASP A 194 30.78 12.18 -15.61
N ASP A 195 30.59 11.85 -14.34
CA ASP A 195 30.94 12.74 -13.22
C ASP A 195 32.40 12.57 -12.76
N SER A 196 33.29 12.15 -13.66
CA SER A 196 34.74 12.15 -13.44
C SER A 196 35.35 13.54 -13.17
N LEU A 197 34.53 14.60 -13.13
CA LEU A 197 34.95 15.98 -12.86
C LEU A 197 34.39 16.63 -11.58
N SER A 198 33.43 16.05 -10.83
CA SER A 198 32.92 16.71 -9.60
C SER A 198 33.77 16.48 -8.34
N ARG A 199 34.81 15.63 -8.38
CA ARG A 199 35.81 15.53 -7.29
C ARG A 199 36.89 16.62 -7.39
N LYS A 200 36.50 17.89 -7.52
CA LYS A 200 37.36 19.05 -7.22
C LYS A 200 36.48 20.17 -6.67
N GLY A 201 36.38 20.24 -5.35
CA GLY A 201 35.70 21.29 -4.59
C GLY A 201 35.79 20.99 -3.11
#